data_AF-A0A379Y6Z3-F1
#
_entry.id   AF-A0A379Y6Z3-F1
#
_cell.length_a   1.000
_cell.length_b   1.000
_cell.length_c   1.000
_cell.angle_alpha   90.00
_cell.angle_beta   90.00
_cell.angle_gamma   90.00
#
_symmetry.space_group_name_H-M   'P 1'
#
loop_
_entity.id
_entity.type
_entity.pdbx_description
1 polymer ?
#
loop_
_entity_poly.entity_id
_entity_poly.type
_entity_poly.pdbx_seq_one_letter_code
_entity_poly.pdbx_strand_id
1 'polypeptide(L)'
;MDSLEQGNAAAIAGHGVSIGDLALSLRTIEEGLLALPCDVAVRTGDGYYLVWPEESAKRPLIERLQAFLTAQTPDVSRAAVRFIG
;
A
#
# COMPACT_ATOMS: atom_id res chain seq x y z
N MET A 1 -11.66 -6.42 10.68
CA MET A 1 -10.77 -6.98 9.66
C MET A 1 -11.34 -6.53 8.33
N ASP A 2 -10.59 -5.69 7.61
CA ASP A 2 -11.08 -5.04 6.38
C ASP A 2 -11.14 -6.02 5.21
N SER A 3 -11.98 -5.72 4.21
CA SER A 3 -12.18 -6.56 3.01
C SER A 3 -10.90 -6.75 2.18
N LEU A 4 -9.98 -5.78 2.23
CA LEU A 4 -8.68 -5.85 1.55
C LEU A 4 -7.77 -6.90 2.19
N GLU A 5 -7.69 -6.92 3.53
CA GLU A 5 -6.87 -7.89 4.27
C GLU A 5 -7.38 -9.32 4.05
N GLN A 6 -8.70 -9.51 3.99
CA GLN A 6 -9.31 -10.81 3.69
C GLN A 6 -8.97 -11.29 2.28
N GLY A 7 -9.02 -10.41 1.27
CA GLY A 7 -8.64 -10.74 -0.10
C GLY A 7 -7.16 -11.13 -0.22
N ASN A 8 -6.27 -10.39 0.46
CA ASN A 8 -4.85 -10.69 0.47
C ASN A 8 -4.53 -12.02 1.16
N ALA A 9 -5.15 -12.29 2.32
CA ALA A 9 -4.97 -13.53 3.06
C ALA A 9 -5.45 -14.76 2.25
N ALA A 10 -6.58 -14.65 1.53
CA ALA A 10 -7.08 -15.72 0.68
C ALA A 10 -6.14 -16.01 -0.51
N ALA A 11 -5.55 -14.96 -1.12
CA ALA A 11 -4.59 -15.12 -2.20
C ALA A 11 -3.29 -15.80 -1.71
N ILE A 12 -2.75 -15.38 -0.56
CA ILE A 12 -1.60 -16.02 0.09
C ILE A 12 -1.88 -17.50 0.39
N ALA A 13 -3.10 -17.82 0.83
CA ALA A 13 -3.52 -19.20 1.10
C ALA A 13 -3.75 -20.05 -0.17
N GLY A 14 -3.55 -19.49 -1.36
CA GLY A 14 -3.72 -20.20 -2.64
C GLY A 14 -5.18 -20.31 -3.10
N HIS A 15 -6.09 -19.50 -2.54
CA HIS A 15 -7.52 -19.54 -2.89
C HIS A 15 -7.89 -18.63 -4.07
N GLY A 16 -6.94 -17.98 -4.74
CA GLY A 16 -7.20 -17.25 -6.00
C GLY A 16 -6.37 -15.97 -6.18
N VAL A 17 -6.90 -15.07 -7.01
CA VAL A 17 -6.32 -13.75 -7.33
C VAL A 17 -7.09 -12.66 -6.60
N SER A 18 -6.39 -11.67 -6.08
CA SER A 18 -6.98 -10.49 -5.44
C SER A 18 -6.44 -9.21 -6.08
N ILE A 19 -7.22 -8.12 -5.98
CA ILE A 19 -6.76 -6.76 -6.32
C ILE A 19 -6.33 -6.11 -5.01
N GLY A 20 -5.06 -5.69 -4.95
CA GLY A 20 -4.45 -5.16 -3.75
C GLY A 20 -3.70 -3.86 -4.00
N ASP A 21 -3.46 -3.13 -2.93
CA ASP A 21 -2.54 -1.99 -2.95
C ASP A 21 -1.10 -2.49 -3.08
N LEU A 22 -0.36 -1.92 -4.02
CA LEU A 22 1.00 -2.34 -4.32
C LEU A 22 1.97 -2.00 -3.20
N ALA A 23 1.80 -0.87 -2.52
CA ALA A 23 2.64 -0.49 -1.39
C ALA A 23 2.46 -1.46 -0.22
N LEU A 24 1.22 -1.91 0.03
CA LEU A 24 0.94 -2.90 1.07
C LEU A 24 1.41 -4.32 0.72
N SER A 25 1.50 -4.65 -0.57
CA SER A 25 1.82 -6.00 -1.04
C SER A 25 3.29 -6.18 -1.43
N LEU A 26 4.04 -5.08 -1.62
CA LEU A 26 5.41 -5.10 -2.18
C LEU A 26 6.32 -6.09 -1.46
N ARG A 27 6.35 -6.04 -0.12
CA ARG A 27 7.19 -6.93 0.67
C ARG A 27 6.86 -8.41 0.46
N THR A 28 5.57 -8.73 0.45
CA THR A 28 5.10 -10.11 0.26
C THR A 28 5.41 -10.61 -1.16
N ILE A 29 5.42 -9.71 -2.15
CA ILE A 29 5.87 -10.01 -3.52
C ILE A 29 7.39 -10.22 -3.57
N GLU A 30 8.18 -9.35 -2.93
CA GLU A 30 9.64 -9.48 -2.82
C GLU A 30 10.05 -10.78 -2.10
N GLU A 31 9.29 -11.20 -1.09
CA GLU A 31 9.49 -12.45 -0.34
C GLU A 31 8.96 -13.70 -1.10
N GLY A 32 8.32 -13.52 -2.27
CA GLY A 32 7.80 -14.61 -3.10
C GLY A 32 6.54 -15.29 -2.56
N LEU A 33 5.95 -14.75 -1.50
CA LEU A 33 4.69 -15.23 -0.92
C LEU A 33 3.46 -14.84 -1.77
N LEU A 34 3.59 -13.76 -2.54
CA LEU A 34 2.65 -13.37 -3.60
C LEU A 34 3.39 -13.24 -4.93
N ALA A 35 2.65 -13.47 -6.01
CA ALA A 35 3.11 -13.19 -7.37
C ALA A 35 2.15 -12.19 -8.04
N LEU A 36 2.68 -11.44 -9.00
CA LEU A 36 1.88 -10.57 -9.85
C LEU A 36 1.47 -11.35 -11.11
N PRO A 37 0.21 -11.82 -11.23
CA PRO A 37 -0.23 -12.56 -12.41
C PRO A 37 -0.31 -11.69 -13.67
N CYS A 38 -0.41 -10.36 -13.49
CA CYS A 38 -0.36 -9.36 -14.54
C CYS A 38 0.68 -8.30 -14.18
N ASP A 39 1.49 -7.87 -15.14
CA ASP A 39 2.52 -6.85 -14.99
C ASP A 39 1.97 -5.41 -15.02
N VAL A 40 0.74 -5.20 -14.52
CA VAL A 40 0.00 -3.95 -14.70
C VAL A 40 -0.52 -3.42 -13.37
N ALA A 41 -0.26 -2.14 -13.11
CA ALA A 41 -0.84 -1.40 -12.00
C ALA A 41 -1.70 -0.25 -12.52
N VAL A 42 -2.90 -0.06 -11.96
CA VAL A 42 -3.79 1.04 -12.33
C VAL A 42 -3.51 2.23 -11.41
N ARG A 43 -3.26 3.42 -11.97
CA ARG A 43 -3.22 4.65 -11.18
C ARG A 43 -4.65 5.05 -10.81
N THR A 44 -5.08 4.75 -9.58
CA THR A 44 -6.43 5.12 -9.12
C THR A 44 -6.49 6.55 -8.57
N GLY A 45 -5.34 7.14 -8.22
CA GLY A 45 -5.27 8.44 -7.53
C GLY A 45 -5.58 8.35 -6.03
N ASP A 46 -5.87 7.15 -5.53
CA ASP A 46 -6.07 6.88 -4.10
C ASP A 46 -4.72 6.89 -3.37
N GLY A 47 -4.76 7.28 -2.10
CA GLY A 47 -3.58 7.35 -1.25
C GLY A 47 -3.93 7.34 0.23
N TYR A 48 -2.92 7.17 1.07
CA TYR A 48 -3.07 7.23 2.52
C TYR A 48 -2.94 8.67 3.00
N TYR A 49 -3.99 9.19 3.62
CA TYR A 49 -4.04 10.56 4.12
C TYR A 49 -3.90 10.61 5.63
N LEU A 50 -2.97 11.42 6.13
CA LEU A 50 -2.93 11.81 7.53
C LEU A 50 -3.86 13.01 7.72
N VAL A 51 -4.92 12.86 8.51
CA VAL A 51 -5.94 13.89 8.73
C VAL A 51 -6.01 14.30 10.20
N TRP A 52 -6.16 15.61 10.46
CA TRP A 52 -6.26 16.16 11.80
C TRP A 52 -7.04 17.49 11.80
N PRO A 53 -7.58 17.95 12.93
CA PRO A 53 -8.24 19.26 13.04
C PRO A 53 -7.24 20.41 12.84
N GLU A 54 -7.62 21.43 12.07
CA GLU A 54 -6.74 22.56 11.72
C GLU A 54 -6.11 23.25 12.95
N GLU A 55 -6.88 23.43 14.02
CA GLU A 55 -6.46 24.08 15.28
C GLU A 55 -5.76 23.12 16.28
N SER A 56 -5.20 22.01 15.81
CA SER A 56 -4.60 21.02 16.71
C SER A 56 -3.33 21.54 17.40
N ALA A 57 -3.36 21.60 18.73
CA ALA A 57 -2.17 21.86 19.56
C ALA A 57 -1.05 20.81 19.39
N LYS A 58 -1.33 19.68 18.73
CA LYS A 58 -0.36 18.62 18.44
C LYS A 58 0.34 18.77 17.09
N ARG A 59 0.19 19.90 16.38
CA ARG A 59 0.77 20.14 15.05
C ARG A 59 2.26 19.74 14.94
N PRO A 60 3.15 20.07 15.90
CA PRO A 60 4.56 19.65 15.82
C PRO A 60 4.76 18.12 15.91
N LEU A 61 3.89 17.41 16.64
CA LEU A 61 3.94 15.95 16.71
C LEU A 61 3.39 15.31 15.43
N ILE A 62 2.34 15.91 14.85
CA ILE A 62 1.75 15.47 13.59
C ILE A 62 2.78 15.62 12.45
N GLU A 63 3.50 16.73 12.38
CA GLU A 63 4.57 16.95 11.38
C GLU A 63 5.70 15.92 11.54
N ARG A 64 6.09 15.59 12.77
CA ARG A 64 7.09 14.53 13.03
C ARG A 64 6.59 13.15 12.61
N LEU A 65 5.32 12.84 12.89
CA LEU A 65 4.71 11.59 12.46
C LEU A 65 4.61 11.51 10.94
N GLN A 66 4.20 12.61 10.28
CA GLN A 66 4.16 12.70 8.82
C GLN A 66 5.53 12.40 8.22
N ALA A 67 6.59 13.10 8.69
CA ALA A 67 7.94 12.88 8.20
C ALA A 67 8.41 11.43 8.38
N PHE A 68 8.10 10.82 9.53
CA PHE A 68 8.40 9.41 9.79
C PHE A 68 7.66 8.49 8.82
N LEU A 69 6.34 8.66 8.64
CA LEU A 69 5.54 7.81 7.74
C LEU A 69 5.99 7.94 6.28
N THR A 70 6.33 9.15 5.84
CA THR A 70 6.87 9.38 4.50
C THR A 70 8.21 8.65 4.30
N ALA A 71 9.09 8.67 5.30
CA ALA A 71 10.37 7.95 5.22
C ALA A 71 10.20 6.41 5.18
N GLN A 72 9.10 5.90 5.73
CA GLN A 72 8.77 4.47 5.75
C GLN A 72 7.93 4.01 4.55
N THR A 73 7.56 4.93 3.64
CA THR A 73 6.70 4.61 2.51
C THR A 73 7.45 3.69 1.53
N PRO A 74 6.89 2.52 1.15
CA PRO A 74 7.50 1.63 0.19
C PRO A 74 7.68 2.31 -1.16
N ASP A 75 8.86 2.14 -1.75
CA ASP A 75 9.12 2.56 -3.13
C ASP A 75 8.49 1.56 -4.10
N VAL A 76 7.24 1.81 -4.49
CA VAL A 76 6.48 0.96 -5.40
C VAL A 76 7.07 0.88 -6.82
N SER A 77 8.02 1.75 -7.18
CA SER A 77 8.75 1.66 -8.45
C SER A 77 9.62 0.40 -8.54
N ARG A 78 9.91 -0.24 -7.40
CA ARG A 78 10.64 -1.50 -7.32
C ARG A 78 9.85 -2.70 -7.81
N ALA A 79 8.52 -2.62 -7.82
CA ALA A 79 7.71 -3.64 -8.44
C ALA A 79 7.88 -3.56 -9.96
N ALA A 80 8.13 -4.70 -10.61
CA ALA A 80 8.22 -4.79 -12.07
C ALA A 80 6.84 -4.71 -12.74
N VAL A 81 6.15 -3.56 -12.59
CA VAL A 81 4.82 -3.30 -13.12
C VAL A 81 4.78 -2.08 -14.04
N ARG A 82 3.95 -2.16 -15.08
CA ARG A 82 3.61 -1.06 -15.97
C ARG A 82 2.37 -0.33 -15.42
N PHE A 83 2.53 0.95 -15.10
CA PHE A 83 1.40 1.77 -14.67
C PHE A 83 0.56 2.25 -15.86
N ILE A 84 -0.75 1.99 -15.84
CA ILE A 84 -1.74 2.45 -16.82
C ILE A 84 -2.73 3.44 -16.18
N GLY A 85 -3.24 4.38 -16.98
CA GLY A 85 -4.19 5.42 -16.55
C GLY A 85 -3.57 6.81 -16.61
#